data_AF-X1SE51-F1
#
_entry.id   AF-X1SE51-F1
#
_cell.length_a   1.000
_cell.length_b   1.000
_cell.length_c   1.000
_cell.angle_alpha   90.00
_cell.angle_beta   90.00
_cell.angle_gamma   90.00
#
_symmetry.space_group_name_H-M   'P 1'
#
loop_
_entity.id
_entity.type
_entity.pdbx_description
1 polymer ?
#
loop_
_entity_poly.entity_id
_entity_poly.type
_entity_poly.pdbx_seq_one_letter_code
_entity_poly.pdbx_strand_id
1 'polypeptide(L)' 'WLVKKFGTKALFGLRQLEENGNLHQFAQLIEVSHNKVAQAENTILIDEEGVKVTTED' A
#
# COMPACT_ATOMS: atom_id res chain seq x y z
N TRP A 1 5.90 -7.28 -7.69
CA TRP A 1 5.49 -8.57 -8.30
C TRP A 1 5.39 -8.53 -9.84
N LEU A 2 4.80 -7.47 -10.42
CA LEU A 2 4.62 -7.38 -11.89
C LEU A 2 5.93 -7.39 -12.67
N VAL A 3 6.94 -6.62 -12.25
CA VAL A 3 8.28 -6.65 -12.87
C VAL A 3 8.91 -8.04 -12.81
N LYS A 4 8.69 -8.81 -11.73
CA LYS A 4 9.17 -10.20 -11.61
C LYS A 4 8.49 -11.13 -12.63
N LYS A 5 7.22 -10.87 -12.98
CA LYS A 5 6.43 -11.72 -13.89
C LYS A 5 6.60 -11.34 -15.37
N PHE A 6 6.68 -10.05 -15.67
CA PHE A 6 6.61 -9.51 -17.04
C PHE A 6 7.89 -8.74 -17.47
N GLY A 7 8.91 -8.69 -16.60
CA GLY A 7 10.15 -7.97 -16.85
C GLY A 7 10.02 -6.44 -16.72
N THR A 8 11.09 -5.73 -17.06
CA THR A 8 11.16 -4.25 -16.96
C THR A 8 10.17 -3.54 -17.89
N LYS A 9 9.72 -4.20 -18.97
CA LYS A 9 8.68 -3.68 -19.87
C LYS A 9 7.35 -3.40 -19.16
N ALA A 10 7.08 -4.07 -18.03
CA ALA A 10 5.91 -3.81 -17.21
C ALA A 10 5.82 -2.35 -16.74
N LEU A 11 6.95 -1.66 -16.58
CA LEU A 11 6.97 -0.27 -16.13
C LEU A 11 6.32 0.68 -17.16
N PHE A 12 6.53 0.44 -18.46
CA PHE A 12 5.88 1.22 -19.51
C PHE A 12 4.37 1.00 -19.53
N GLY A 13 3.93 -0.25 -19.39
CA GLY A 13 2.50 -0.56 -19.31
C GLY A 13 1.84 0.06 -18.07
N LEU A 14 2.51 0.00 -16.91
CA LEU A 14 2.01 0.63 -15.68
C LEU A 14 1.89 2.14 -15.79
N ARG A 15 2.87 2.79 -16.44
CA ARG A 15 2.80 4.23 -16.71
C ARG A 15 1.62 4.58 -17.63
N GLN A 16 1.41 3.81 -18.70
CA GLN A 16 0.28 4.05 -19.59
C GLN A 16 -1.07 3.86 -18.87
N LEU A 17 -1.19 2.84 -18.01
CA LEU A 17 -2.40 2.63 -17.21
C LEU A 17 -2.64 3.77 -16.20
N GLU A 18 -1.58 4.35 -15.64
CA GLU A 18 -1.69 5.53 -14.79
C GLU A 18 -2.12 6.77 -15.59
N GLU A 19 -1.48 7.04 -16.73
CA GLU A 19 -1.83 8.14 -17.63
C GLU A 19 -3.27 8.05 -18.14
N ASN A 20 -3.79 6.83 -18.31
CA ASN A 20 -5.18 6.55 -18.68
C ASN A 20 -6.17 6.63 -17.50
N GLY A 21 -5.69 6.82 -16.26
CA GLY A 21 -6.54 6.84 -15.06
C GLY A 21 -7.07 5.46 -14.64
N ASN A 22 -6.52 4.37 -15.16
CA ASN A 22 -6.90 3.01 -14.78
C ASN A 22 -6.34 2.61 -13.40
N LEU A 23 -5.24 3.22 -12.98
CA LEU A 23 -4.63 3.00 -11.68
C LEU A 23 -4.05 4.31 -11.13
N HIS A 24 -3.76 4.30 -9.83
CA HIS A 24 -3.04 5.36 -9.14
C HIS A 24 -1.78 4.78 -8.49
N GLN A 25 -0.61 5.38 -8.73
CA GLN A 25 0.61 5.00 -8.04
C GLN A 25 0.69 5.68 -6.67
N PHE A 26 0.95 4.90 -5.63
CA PHE A 26 1.24 5.41 -4.30
C PHE A 26 2.75 5.55 -4.14
N ALA A 27 3.25 6.79 -4.16
CA ALA A 27 4.66 7.07 -3.92
C ALA A 27 5.07 6.66 -2.50
N GLN A 28 6.33 6.30 -2.33
CA GLN A 28 6.89 6.04 -1.00
C GLN A 28 6.80 7.32 -0.15
N LEU A 29 6.27 7.18 1.07
CA LEU A 29 6.27 8.25 2.07
C LEU A 29 7.58 8.18 2.87
N ILE A 30 8.33 9.29 2.90
CA ILE A 30 9.61 9.42 3.61
C ILE A 30 9.46 10.55 4.63
N GLU A 31 9.91 10.32 5.87
CA GLU A 31 9.89 11.35 6.92
C GLU A 31 10.84 12.49 6.51
N VAL A 32 10.35 13.73 6.56
CA VAL A 32 11.04 14.91 6.00
C VAL A 32 12.44 15.12 6.60
N SER A 33 12.59 14.82 7.88
CA SER A 33 13.85 14.95 8.63
C SER A 33 14.74 13.70 8.52
N HIS A 34 14.28 12.68 7.79
CA HIS A 34 14.96 11.38 7.62
C HIS A 34 15.25 10.65 8.93
N ASN A 35 14.44 10.91 9.96
CA ASN A 35 14.53 10.22 11.24
C ASN A 35 13.90 8.82 11.17
N LYS A 36 14.17 8.03 12.21
CA LYS A 36 13.60 6.69 12.36
C LYS A 36 12.07 6.78 12.53
N VAL A 37 11.36 5.94 11.78
CA VAL A 37 9.91 5.77 11.88
C VAL A 37 9.62 4.40 12.48
N ALA A 38 8.65 4.33 13.39
CA ALA A 38 8.09 3.09 13.92
C ALA A 38 6.59 3.02 13.58
N GLN A 39 6.07 1.82 13.33
CA GLN A 39 4.67 1.57 12.98
C GLN A 39 4.13 0.36 13.76
N ALA A 40 2.87 0.45 14.20
CA ALA A 40 2.06 -0.68 14.66
C ALA A 40 0.68 -0.55 14.01
N GLU A 41 0.04 -1.67 13.67
CA GLU A 41 -1.24 -1.69 12.97
C GLU A 41 -2.07 -2.88 13.42
N ASN A 42 -3.37 -2.65 13.61
CA ASN A 42 -4.37 -3.69 13.83
C ASN A 42 -5.63 -3.37 13.02
N THR A 43 -6.31 -4.41 12.55
CA THR A 43 -7.66 -4.28 11.99
C THR A 43 -8.68 -4.54 13.09
N ILE A 44 -9.73 -3.70 13.17
CA ILE A 44 -10.82 -3.85 14.14
C ILE A 44 -12.16 -3.98 13.44
N LEU A 45 -13.06 -4.77 14.05
CA LEU A 45 -14.49 -4.78 13.75
C LEU A 45 -15.23 -4.11 14.90
N ILE A 46 -16.19 -3.26 14.56
CA ILE A 46 -17.03 -2.55 15.52
C ILE A 46 -18.48 -2.94 15.23
N ASP A 47 -19.15 -3.48 16.24
CA ASP A 47 -20.56 -3.87 16.18
C ASP A 47 -21.28 -3.53 17.50
N GLU A 48 -22.52 -4.01 17.65
CA GLU A 48 -23.35 -3.77 18.85
C GLU A 48 -22.78 -4.44 20.12
N GLU A 49 -21.95 -5.47 19.98
CA GLU A 49 -21.33 -6.22 21.09
C GLU A 49 -20.01 -5.58 21.55
N GLY A 50 -19.37 -4.79 20.67
CA GLY A 50 -18.23 -3.94 21.02
C GLY A 50 -17.18 -3.85 19.92
N VAL A 51 -15.92 -3.80 20.34
CA VAL A 51 -14.76 -3.73 19.44
C VAL A 51 -14.00 -5.05 19.50
N LYS A 52 -13.84 -5.70 18.35
CA LYS A 52 -13.02 -6.90 18.19
C LYS A 52 -11.77 -6.56 17.39
N VAL A 53 -10.61 -6.90 17.92
CA VAL A 53 -9.35 -6.86 17.17
C VAL A 53 -9.25 -8.14 16.34
N THR A 54 -9.12 -8.02 15.02
CA THR A 54 -9.11 -9.20 14.12
C THR A 54 -7.71 -9.71 13.79
N THR A 55 -6.69 -8.97 14.19
CA THR A 55 -5.28 -9.24 13.89
C THR A 55 -4.42 -9.28 15.16
N GLU A 56 -5.02 -9.50 16.32
CA GLU A 56 -4.27 -9.80 17.55
C GLU A 56 -3.70 -11.23 17.49
N ASP A 57 -2.46 -11.39 17.97
CA ASP A 57 -1.74 -12.68 18.05
C ASP A 57 -2.25 -13.59 19.20
#